data_AF-A0A967LHA8-F1
#
_entry.id   AF-A0A967LHA8-F1
#
_cell.length_a   1.000
_cell.length_b   1.000
_cell.length_c   1.000
_cell.angle_alpha   90.00
_cell.angle_beta   90.00
_cell.angle_gamma   90.00
#
_symmetry.space_group_name_H-M   'P 1'
#
loop_
_entity.id
_entity.type
_entity.pdbx_description
1 polymer ?
#
loop_
_entity_poly.entity_id
_entity_poly.type
_entity_poly.pdbx_seq_one_letter_code
_entity_poly.pdbx_strand_id
1 'polypeptide(L)'
;TLGGTGSQTAGQAIVNLEMNAAGARTWSRLTGANIGRRIAIVLDDRIHMAPVIRTKIPGGRTTIEGMANMEEAKDIAIVLRAGA
;
A
#
# COMPACT_ATOMS: atom_id res chain seq x y z
N THR A 1 7.83 -31.49 24.02
CA THR A 1 7.59 -31.38 22.57
C THR A 1 7.95 -29.97 22.15
N LEU A 2 8.90 -29.84 21.21
CA LEU A 2 9.39 -28.55 20.70
C LEU A 2 8.41 -28.02 19.66
N GLY A 3 7.89 -26.80 19.82
CA GLY A 3 6.93 -26.23 18.89
C GLY A 3 6.33 -24.91 19.38
N GLY A 4 7.17 -23.93 19.66
CA GLY A 4 6.75 -22.55 19.88
C GLY A 4 7.51 -21.67 18.92
N THR A 5 7.13 -21.67 17.64
CA THR A 5 7.58 -20.71 16.64
C THR A 5 7.14 -19.32 17.08
N GLY A 6 8.01 -18.66 17.87
CA GLY A 6 8.03 -17.22 17.94
C GLY A 6 8.37 -16.68 16.55
N SER A 7 7.42 -15.98 15.95
CA SER A 7 7.60 -14.72 15.22
C SER A 7 6.43 -14.52 14.26
N GLN A 8 5.32 -13.98 14.76
CA GLN A 8 4.26 -13.42 13.90
C GLN A 8 4.33 -11.88 13.84
N THR A 9 5.42 -11.24 14.29
CA THR A 9 5.44 -9.77 14.41
C THR A 9 6.78 -9.08 14.12
N ALA A 10 7.78 -9.75 13.55
CA ALA A 10 9.05 -9.09 13.18
C ALA A 10 9.22 -9.06 11.65
N GLY A 11 8.90 -7.91 11.02
CA GLY A 11 9.31 -7.63 9.64
C GLY A 11 8.21 -7.66 8.58
N GLN A 12 6.97 -7.25 8.88
CA GLN A 12 6.03 -6.96 7.81
C GLN A 12 6.62 -5.88 6.91
N ALA A 13 6.74 -6.19 5.62
CA ALA A 13 7.20 -5.22 4.66
C ALA A 13 6.15 -4.10 4.56
N ILE A 14 6.62 -2.87 4.42
CA ILE A 14 5.79 -1.66 4.31
C ILE A 14 6.29 -0.87 3.10
N VAL A 15 5.39 -0.46 2.21
CA VAL A 15 5.72 0.46 1.12
C VAL A 15 5.22 1.84 1.49
N ASN A 16 6.15 2.80 1.50
CA ASN A 16 5.82 4.22 1.59
C ASN A 16 5.81 4.80 0.18
N LEU A 17 4.65 5.29 -0.23
CA LEU A 17 4.46 6.02 -1.47
C LEU A 17 4.50 7.52 -1.20
N GLU A 18 5.33 8.25 -1.91
CA GLU A 18 5.28 9.71 -1.97
C GLU A 18 4.85 10.16 -3.36
N MET A 19 3.74 10.88 -3.44
CA MET A 19 3.23 11.47 -4.68
C MET A 19 3.69 12.92 -4.84
N ASN A 20 3.78 13.39 -6.09
CA ASN A 20 3.95 14.82 -6.38
C ASN A 20 2.69 15.62 -5.97
N ALA A 21 2.78 16.96 -5.97
CA ALA A 21 1.70 17.83 -5.49
C ALA A 21 0.36 17.65 -6.24
N ALA A 22 0.40 17.36 -7.55
CA ALA A 22 -0.80 17.11 -8.35
C ALA A 22 -1.45 15.77 -7.98
N GLY A 23 -0.65 14.70 -7.91
CA GLY A 23 -1.08 13.37 -7.49
C GLY A 23 -1.64 13.39 -6.07
N ALA A 24 -0.98 14.07 -5.15
CA ALA A 24 -1.42 14.23 -3.76
C ALA A 24 -2.81 14.86 -3.64
N ARG A 25 -3.13 15.89 -4.43
CA ARG A 25 -4.47 16.52 -4.44
C ARG A 25 -5.55 15.57 -4.94
N THR A 26 -5.28 14.87 -6.04
CA THR A 26 -6.22 13.88 -6.60
C THR A 26 -6.43 12.72 -5.64
N TRP A 27 -5.34 12.20 -5.08
CA TRP A 27 -5.36 11.11 -4.11
C TRP A 27 -6.09 11.49 -2.81
N SER A 28 -5.88 12.71 -2.32
CA SER A 28 -6.58 13.27 -1.16
C SER A 28 -8.10 13.32 -1.38
N ARG A 29 -8.54 13.73 -2.57
CA ARG A 29 -9.97 13.74 -2.92
C ARG A 29 -10.52 12.32 -3.03
N LEU A 30 -9.79 11.42 -3.67
CA LEU A 30 -10.20 10.03 -3.89
C LEU A 30 -10.29 9.26 -2.58
N THR A 31 -9.26 9.30 -1.74
CA THR A 31 -9.25 8.65 -0.41
C THR A 31 -10.30 9.25 0.51
N GLY A 32 -10.46 10.57 0.52
CA GLY A 32 -11.47 11.26 1.33
C GLY A 32 -12.91 10.88 0.99
N ALA A 33 -13.20 10.62 -0.29
CA ALA A 33 -14.54 10.21 -0.75
C ALA A 33 -14.82 8.70 -0.59
N ASN A 34 -13.80 7.88 -0.34
CA ASN A 34 -13.88 6.42 -0.36
C ASN A 34 -13.41 5.77 0.95
N ILE A 35 -13.49 6.49 2.07
CA ILE A 35 -13.17 5.93 3.40
C ILE A 35 -14.05 4.70 3.66
N GLY A 36 -13.44 3.62 4.15
CA GLY A 36 -14.07 2.33 4.39
C GLY A 36 -14.15 1.43 3.15
N ARG A 37 -13.79 1.93 1.95
CA ARG A 37 -13.76 1.14 0.71
C ARG A 37 -12.35 0.62 0.44
N ARG A 38 -12.28 -0.46 -0.34
CA ARG A 38 -11.03 -1.01 -0.84
C ARG A 38 -10.60 -0.30 -2.12
N ILE A 39 -9.30 -0.09 -2.27
CA ILE A 39 -8.71 0.42 -3.51
C ILE A 39 -7.83 -0.66 -4.13
N ALA A 40 -8.12 -1.09 -5.35
CA ALA A 40 -7.28 -2.09 -5.99
C ALA A 40 -6.02 -1.43 -6.57
N ILE A 41 -4.85 -2.01 -6.28
CA ILE A 41 -3.59 -1.71 -6.95
C ILE A 41 -3.42 -2.78 -8.02
N VAL A 42 -3.49 -2.34 -9.28
CA VAL A 42 -3.45 -3.19 -10.47
C VAL A 42 -2.14 -2.96 -11.21
N LEU A 43 -1.51 -4.04 -11.65
CA LEU A 43 -0.28 -4.08 -12.43
C LEU A 43 -0.38 -5.19 -13.46
N ASP A 44 0.06 -4.96 -14.70
CA ASP A 44 0.10 -5.97 -15.76
C ASP A 44 -1.23 -6.73 -15.89
N ASP A 45 -2.33 -5.97 -15.78
CA ASP A 45 -3.72 -6.46 -15.76
C ASP A 45 -4.07 -7.43 -14.61
N ARG A 46 -3.24 -7.49 -13.56
CA ARG A 46 -3.44 -8.31 -12.35
C ARG A 46 -3.62 -7.44 -11.12
N ILE A 47 -4.57 -7.81 -10.25
CA ILE A 47 -4.74 -7.16 -8.95
C ILE A 47 -3.68 -7.73 -8.01
N HIS A 48 -2.74 -6.88 -7.58
CA HIS A 48 -1.73 -7.28 -6.59
C HIS A 48 -2.19 -7.01 -5.16
N MET A 49 -3.00 -5.96 -4.94
CA MET A 49 -3.42 -5.59 -3.60
C MET A 49 -4.77 -4.87 -3.61
N ALA A 50 -5.53 -4.98 -2.52
CA ALA A 50 -6.74 -4.20 -2.31
C ALA A 50 -6.90 -3.74 -0.84
N PRO A 51 -6.10 -2.77 -0.35
CA PRO A 51 -6.18 -2.34 1.03
C PRO A 51 -7.42 -1.48 1.25
N VAL A 52 -7.89 -1.43 2.49
CA VAL A 52 -9.02 -0.59 2.90
C VAL A 52 -8.53 0.83 3.19
N ILE A 53 -9.20 1.83 2.63
CA ILE A 53 -8.95 3.23 2.93
C ILE A 53 -9.48 3.52 4.34
N ARG A 54 -8.58 3.72 5.31
CA ARG A 54 -8.96 3.97 6.70
C ARG A 54 -9.20 5.44 7.00
N THR A 55 -8.44 6.32 6.35
CA THR A 55 -8.47 7.77 6.54
C THR A 55 -8.18 8.47 5.23
N LYS A 56 -8.54 9.75 5.16
CA LYS A 56 -8.14 10.63 4.06
C LYS A 56 -6.63 10.85 4.09
N ILE A 57 -5.99 10.84 2.91
CA ILE A 57 -4.53 11.04 2.77
C ILE A 57 -4.25 12.38 2.07
N PRO A 58 -4.11 13.49 2.82
CA PRO A 58 -3.98 14.82 2.23
C PRO A 58 -2.58 15.15 1.70
N GLY A 59 -1.54 14.46 2.16
CA GLY A 59 -0.14 14.81 1.90
C GLY A 59 0.55 14.03 0.78
N GLY A 60 -0.18 13.18 0.05
CA GLY A 60 0.42 12.31 -0.98
C GLY A 60 1.37 11.24 -0.43
N ARG A 61 1.50 11.14 0.90
CA ARG A 61 2.24 10.09 1.60
C ARG A 61 1.30 8.97 2.00
N THR A 62 1.43 7.82 1.37
CA THR A 62 0.61 6.65 1.68
C THR A 62 1.50 5.53 2.17
N THR A 63 1.18 4.99 3.33
CA THR A 63 1.81 3.80 3.87
C THR A 63 0.92 2.60 3.56
N ILE A 64 1.50 1.63 2.89
CA ILE A 64 0.84 0.39 2.49
C ILE A 64 1.43 -0.73 3.33
N GLU A 65 0.59 -1.33 4.17
CA GLU A 65 0.94 -2.38 5.13
C GLU A 65 0.27 -3.71 4.73
N GLY A 66 0.70 -4.81 5.37
CA GLY A 66 0.07 -6.12 5.21
C GLY A 66 0.64 -6.98 4.07
N MET A 67 1.84 -6.67 3.61
CA MET A 67 2.54 -7.49 2.62
C MET A 67 3.09 -8.76 3.26
N ALA A 68 3.02 -9.87 2.52
CA ALA A 68 3.41 -11.17 3.03
C ALA A 68 4.93 -11.29 3.16
N ASN A 69 5.68 -10.60 2.30
CA ASN A 69 7.14 -10.61 2.27
C ASN A 69 7.72 -9.32 1.65
N MET A 70 9.05 -9.19 1.69
CA MET A 70 9.78 -8.02 1.18
C MET A 70 9.85 -7.95 -0.36
N GLU A 71 9.76 -9.11 -1.03
CA GLU A 71 9.81 -9.19 -2.50
C GLU A 71 8.55 -8.57 -3.12
N GLU A 72 7.38 -8.91 -2.56
CA GLU A 72 6.10 -8.30 -2.93
C GLU A 72 6.11 -6.78 -2.71
N ALA A 73 6.71 -6.31 -1.61
CA ALA A 73 6.88 -4.88 -1.36
C ALA A 73 7.76 -4.19 -2.41
N LYS A 74 8.82 -4.86 -2.86
CA LYS A 74 9.72 -4.33 -3.88
C LYS A 74 9.01 -4.23 -5.23
N ASP A 75 8.24 -5.24 -5.62
CA ASP A 75 7.48 -5.23 -6.88
C ASP A 75 6.46 -4.09 -6.89
N ILE A 76 5.71 -3.92 -5.80
CA ILE A 76 4.77 -2.82 -5.63
C ILE A 76 5.48 -1.47 -5.69
N ALA A 77 6.62 -1.32 -5.02
CA ALA A 77 7.39 -0.08 -5.05
C ALA A 77 7.90 0.26 -6.46
N ILE A 78 8.40 -0.72 -7.23
CA ILE A 78 8.86 -0.53 -8.60
C ILE A 78 7.72 -0.04 -9.50
N VAL A 79 6.56 -0.64 -9.33
CA VAL A 79 5.37 -0.40 -10.16
C VAL A 79 4.77 0.96 -9.88
N LEU A 80 4.62 1.29 -8.61
CA LEU A 80 4.14 2.60 -8.19
C LEU A 80 5.09 3.70 -8.65
N ARG A 81 6.40 3.43 -8.74
CA ARG A 81 7.38 4.36 -9.32
C ARG A 81 7.28 4.46 -10.83
N ALA A 82 6.96 3.38 -11.53
CA ALA A 82 6.83 3.35 -12.99
C ALA A 82 5.54 4.02 -13.50
N GLY A 83 4.49 4.07 -12.69
CA GLY A 83 3.20 4.67 -13.04
C GLY A 83 2.93 6.09 -12.49
N ALA A 84 3.91 6.71 -11.81
CA ALA A 84 3.79 8.03 -11.16
C ALA A 84 4.06 9.23 -12.10
#